data_AF-A0A1F8BBI0-F1
#
_entry.id   AF-A0A1F8BBI0-F1
#
_cell.length_a   1.000
_cell.length_b   1.000
_cell.length_c   1.000
_cell.angle_alpha   90.00
_cell.angle_beta   90.00
_cell.angle_gamma   90.00
#
_symmetry.space_group_name_H-M   'P 1'
#
loop_
_entity.id
_entity.type
_entity.pdbx_description
1 polymer ?
#
loop_
_entity_poly.entity_id
_entity_poly.type
_entity_poly.pdbx_seq_one_letter_code
_entity_poly.pdbx_strand_id
1 'polypeptide(L)'
;MAAMVKWLKRKEIQLVLLWLLVAPTAAAFTFQSPHALRAQNMIIPLIIISAAGMVKIVEWLNCLSKYDLKLFGYLIISLFIIWNFARYEHMYWVHMAKEYPFSSQYGVKELVKYVEENQNKYEKIIVTDRYDQPYILFLFYLKYSPEYFQQDHVLTPRDKFGFSTVRNFDKYVFKSIVWDVDQPENPNSLIIGTDEEIPNEANIVKEIYGSNEYKYFEVVAN
;
A
#
# COMPACT_ATOMS: atom_id res chain seq x y z
N MET A 1 -3.95 -37.44 -24.56
CA MET A 1 -2.75 -36.65 -24.95
C MET A 1 -2.96 -35.83 -26.24
N ALA A 2 -3.44 -36.42 -27.35
CA ALA A 2 -3.62 -35.70 -28.63
C ALA A 2 -4.64 -34.53 -28.62
N ALA A 3 -5.74 -34.64 -27.87
CA ALA A 3 -6.75 -33.58 -27.78
C ALA A 3 -6.24 -32.33 -27.04
N MET A 4 -5.43 -32.52 -25.99
CA MET A 4 -4.81 -31.44 -25.22
C MET A 4 -3.79 -30.67 -26.05
N VAL A 5 -2.97 -31.38 -26.82
CA VAL A 5 -2.00 -30.78 -27.76
C VAL A 5 -2.72 -30.01 -28.88
N LYS A 6 -3.87 -30.50 -29.36
CA LYS A 6 -4.69 -29.79 -30.36
C LYS A 6 -5.35 -28.52 -29.79
N TRP A 7 -5.71 -28.52 -28.50
CA TRP A 7 -6.27 -27.37 -27.80
C TRP A 7 -5.22 -26.27 -27.58
N LEU A 8 -4.01 -26.63 -27.14
CA LEU A 8 -2.85 -25.72 -27.01
C LEU A 8 -2.39 -25.07 -28.32
N LYS A 9 -2.81 -25.58 -29.48
CA LYS A 9 -2.49 -25.03 -30.81
C LYS A 9 -3.44 -23.91 -31.26
N ARG A 10 -4.49 -23.61 -30.51
CA ARG A 10 -5.38 -22.48 -30.81
C ARG A 10 -4.67 -21.15 -30.56
N LYS A 11 -4.78 -20.22 -31.50
CA LYS A 11 -4.07 -18.93 -31.47
C LYS A 11 -4.46 -18.10 -30.24
N GLU A 12 -5.71 -18.20 -29.82
CA GLU A 12 -6.27 -17.49 -28.67
C GLU A 12 -5.64 -17.98 -27.35
N ILE A 13 -5.42 -19.29 -27.23
CA ILE A 13 -4.80 -19.89 -26.03
C ILE A 13 -3.32 -19.56 -25.97
N GLN A 14 -2.64 -19.59 -27.13
CA GLN A 14 -1.24 -19.17 -27.22
C GLN A 14 -1.06 -17.71 -26.83
N LEU A 15 -2.00 -16.83 -27.21
CA LEU A 15 -1.98 -15.43 -26.79
C LEU A 15 -2.11 -15.29 -25.26
N VAL A 16 -3.05 -15.99 -24.64
CA VAL A 16 -3.25 -15.95 -23.18
C VAL A 16 -2.03 -16.49 -22.43
N LEU A 17 -1.42 -17.58 -22.92
CA LEU A 17 -0.20 -18.13 -22.32
C LEU A 17 1.01 -17.22 -22.52
N LEU A 18 1.17 -16.62 -23.70
CA LEU A 18 2.21 -15.63 -23.97
C LEU A 18 2.03 -14.42 -23.04
N TRP A 19 0.81 -13.93 -22.88
CA TRP A 19 0.51 -12.84 -21.96
C TRP A 19 0.90 -13.22 -20.53
N LEU A 20 0.52 -14.40 -20.05
CA LEU A 20 0.91 -14.88 -18.72
C LEU A 20 2.44 -14.87 -18.52
N LEU A 21 3.21 -15.27 -19.54
CA LEU A 21 4.67 -15.29 -19.50
C LEU A 21 5.30 -13.89 -19.58
N VAL A 22 4.69 -12.98 -20.33
CA VAL A 22 5.20 -11.61 -20.52
C VAL A 22 4.78 -10.68 -19.38
N ALA A 23 3.64 -10.92 -18.73
CA ALA A 23 3.11 -10.06 -17.66
C ALA A 23 4.12 -9.77 -16.51
N PRO A 24 4.92 -10.73 -15.99
CA PRO A 24 5.87 -10.45 -14.93
C PRO A 24 7.14 -9.74 -15.41
N THR A 25 7.38 -9.57 -16.72
CA THR A 25 8.62 -8.94 -17.20
C THR A 25 8.72 -7.48 -16.78
N ALA A 26 7.57 -6.77 -16.71
CA ALA A 26 7.51 -5.41 -16.19
C ALA A 26 7.97 -5.33 -14.73
N ALA A 27 7.67 -6.33 -13.90
CA ALA A 27 8.19 -6.40 -12.53
C ALA A 27 9.68 -6.78 -12.50
N ALA A 28 10.12 -7.68 -13.38
CA ALA A 28 11.49 -8.17 -13.44
C ALA A 28 12.51 -7.11 -13.92
N PHE A 29 12.09 -6.17 -14.78
CA PHE A 29 12.95 -5.10 -15.29
C PHE A 29 13.05 -3.88 -14.37
N THR A 30 12.33 -3.86 -13.25
CA THR A 30 12.39 -2.74 -12.31
C THR A 30 13.43 -2.96 -11.22
N PHE A 31 14.09 -1.88 -10.80
CA PHE A 31 15.18 -1.92 -9.81
C PHE A 31 14.72 -2.22 -8.40
N GLN A 32 13.50 -1.82 -8.05
CA GLN A 32 12.89 -2.15 -6.76
C GLN A 32 12.41 -3.60 -6.78
N SER A 33 12.41 -4.24 -5.61
CA SER A 33 11.93 -5.62 -5.41
C SER A 33 10.65 -5.89 -6.21
N PRO A 34 10.50 -7.07 -6.85
CA PRO A 34 9.33 -7.39 -7.63
C PRO A 34 8.04 -7.19 -6.82
N HIS A 35 7.29 -6.13 -7.15
CA HIS A 35 6.03 -5.81 -6.47
C HIS A 35 4.86 -6.45 -7.21
N ALA A 36 3.93 -7.05 -6.45
CA ALA A 36 2.73 -7.67 -6.98
C ALA A 36 1.91 -6.73 -7.87
N LEU A 37 1.91 -5.42 -7.57
CA LEU A 37 1.25 -4.39 -8.38
C LEU A 37 1.84 -4.28 -9.80
N ARG A 38 3.16 -4.43 -9.97
CA ARG A 38 3.80 -4.38 -11.30
C ARG A 38 3.54 -5.64 -12.11
N ALA A 39 3.31 -6.77 -11.43
CA ALA A 39 2.90 -8.02 -12.04
C ALA A 39 1.36 -8.16 -12.11
N GLN A 40 0.58 -7.16 -11.69
CA GLN A 40 -0.89 -7.26 -11.58
C GLN A 40 -1.56 -7.58 -12.92
N ASN A 41 -0.93 -7.19 -14.03
CA ASN A 41 -1.40 -7.53 -15.37
C ASN A 41 -1.52 -9.06 -15.59
N MET A 42 -0.80 -9.88 -14.81
CA MET A 42 -0.90 -11.34 -14.81
C MET A 42 -2.27 -11.86 -14.37
N ILE A 43 -3.05 -11.06 -13.63
CA ILE A 43 -4.39 -11.44 -13.15
C ILE A 43 -5.33 -11.74 -14.32
N ILE A 44 -5.24 -11.00 -15.43
CA ILE A 44 -6.14 -11.16 -16.57
C ILE A 44 -6.03 -12.57 -17.20
N PRO A 45 -4.85 -13.04 -17.64
CA PRO A 45 -4.72 -14.38 -18.18
C PRO A 45 -5.04 -15.47 -17.14
N LEU A 46 -4.72 -15.24 -15.85
CA LEU A 46 -5.08 -16.18 -14.79
C LEU A 46 -6.60 -16.34 -14.63
N ILE A 47 -7.36 -15.23 -14.65
CA ILE A 47 -8.83 -15.27 -14.60
C ILE A 47 -9.39 -16.06 -15.79
N ILE A 48 -8.87 -15.85 -17.00
CA ILE A 48 -9.32 -16.56 -18.20
C ILE A 48 -9.09 -18.07 -18.04
N ILE A 49 -7.90 -18.47 -17.58
CA ILE A 49 -7.54 -19.88 -17.36
C ILE A 49 -8.42 -20.49 -16.25
N SER A 50 -8.61 -19.79 -15.13
CA SER A 50 -9.46 -20.23 -14.03
C SER A 50 -10.92 -20.38 -14.45
N ALA A 51 -11.47 -19.43 -15.21
CA ALA A 51 -12.83 -19.49 -15.72
C ALA A 51 -13.02 -20.67 -16.70
N ALA A 52 -12.06 -20.88 -17.62
CA ALA A 52 -12.09 -22.03 -18.52
C ALA A 52 -12.04 -23.37 -17.76
N GLY A 53 -11.20 -23.47 -16.73
CA GLY A 53 -11.13 -24.62 -15.84
C GLY A 53 -12.46 -24.86 -15.11
N MET A 54 -13.07 -23.81 -14.57
CA MET A 54 -14.36 -23.88 -13.91
C MET A 54 -15.47 -24.37 -14.84
N VAL A 55 -15.54 -23.87 -16.08
CA VAL A 55 -16.50 -24.36 -17.08
C VAL A 55 -16.32 -25.86 -17.32
N LYS A 56 -15.09 -26.34 -17.46
CA LYS A 56 -14.83 -27.79 -17.64
C LYS A 56 -15.22 -28.64 -16.44
N ILE A 57 -15.01 -28.14 -15.23
CA ILE A 57 -15.47 -28.82 -14.02
C ILE A 57 -17.00 -28.89 -13.98
N VAL A 58 -17.68 -27.79 -14.30
CA VAL A 58 -19.16 -27.74 -14.35
C VAL A 58 -19.73 -28.65 -15.43
N GLU A 59 -19.16 -28.65 -16.63
CA GLU A 59 -19.52 -29.58 -17.71
C GLU A 59 -19.36 -31.03 -17.25
N TRP A 60 -18.23 -31.37 -16.62
CA TRP A 60 -17.96 -32.71 -16.10
C TRP A 60 -18.96 -33.14 -15.02
N LEU A 61 -19.29 -32.26 -14.07
CA LEU A 61 -20.30 -32.52 -13.04
C LEU A 61 -21.70 -32.73 -13.65
N ASN A 62 -22.02 -32.01 -14.72
CA ASN A 62 -23.29 -32.17 -15.42
C ASN A 62 -23.42 -33.49 -16.18
N CYS A 63 -22.31 -34.14 -16.52
CA CYS A 63 -22.29 -35.48 -17.13
C CYS A 63 -22.46 -36.62 -16.11
N LEU A 64 -22.43 -36.34 -14.81
CA LEU A 64 -22.63 -37.37 -13.78
C LEU A 64 -24.08 -37.84 -13.76
N SER A 65 -24.27 -39.16 -13.86
CA SER A 65 -25.62 -39.78 -13.89
C SER A 65 -26.29 -39.84 -12.53
N LYS A 66 -25.52 -39.86 -11.43
CA LYS A 66 -26.06 -39.92 -10.06
C LYS A 66 -26.25 -38.51 -9.51
N TYR A 67 -27.49 -38.17 -9.17
CA TYR A 67 -27.86 -36.86 -8.62
C TYR A 67 -27.07 -36.52 -7.34
N ASP A 68 -26.91 -37.47 -6.43
CA ASP A 68 -26.22 -37.24 -5.16
C ASP A 68 -24.74 -36.88 -5.36
N LEU A 69 -24.05 -37.53 -6.33
CA LEU A 69 -22.66 -37.21 -6.67
C LEU A 69 -22.53 -35.82 -7.30
N LYS A 70 -23.48 -35.45 -8.15
CA LYS A 70 -23.54 -34.11 -8.74
C LYS A 70 -23.73 -33.04 -7.66
N LEU A 71 -24.69 -33.23 -6.77
CA LEU A 71 -24.97 -32.31 -5.66
C LEU A 71 -23.76 -32.17 -4.74
N PHE A 72 -23.12 -33.30 -4.38
CA PHE A 72 -21.91 -33.30 -3.57
C PHE A 72 -20.75 -32.54 -4.25
N GLY A 73 -20.58 -32.70 -5.57
CA GLY A 73 -19.59 -31.95 -6.34
C GLY A 73 -19.80 -30.43 -6.28
N TYR A 74 -21.04 -29.96 -6.47
CA TYR A 74 -21.37 -28.53 -6.33
C TYR A 74 -21.20 -28.01 -4.90
N LEU A 75 -21.51 -28.84 -3.90
CA LEU A 75 -21.30 -28.49 -2.50
C LEU A 75 -19.81 -28.26 -2.21
N ILE A 76 -18.93 -29.17 -2.65
CA ILE A 76 -17.48 -29.02 -2.48
C ILE A 76 -16.97 -27.74 -3.16
N ILE A 77 -17.39 -27.48 -4.40
CA ILE A 77 -16.98 -26.27 -5.13
C ILE A 77 -17.44 -25.01 -4.39
N SER A 78 -18.69 -24.99 -3.93
CA SER A 78 -19.24 -23.85 -3.18
C SER A 78 -18.47 -23.62 -1.89
N LEU A 79 -18.21 -24.68 -1.12
CA LEU A 79 -17.41 -24.60 0.11
C LEU A 79 -15.99 -24.11 -0.16
N PHE A 80 -15.35 -24.57 -1.24
CA PHE A 80 -14.03 -24.11 -1.62
C PHE A 80 -14.03 -22.61 -1.96
N ILE A 81 -15.02 -22.11 -2.71
CA ILE A 81 -15.14 -20.68 -3.04
C ILE A 81 -15.36 -19.86 -1.76
N ILE A 82 -16.29 -20.29 -0.90
CA ILE A 82 -16.59 -19.60 0.37
C ILE A 82 -15.36 -19.58 1.27
N TRP A 83 -14.63 -20.69 1.37
CA TRP A 83 -13.39 -20.76 2.15
C TRP A 83 -12.32 -19.79 1.64
N ASN A 84 -12.10 -19.73 0.33
CA ASN A 84 -11.13 -18.80 -0.26
C ASN A 84 -11.53 -17.34 0.00
N PHE A 85 -12.82 -17.01 -0.14
CA PHE A 85 -13.33 -15.68 0.13
C PHE A 85 -13.18 -15.31 1.62
N ALA A 86 -13.60 -16.18 2.53
CA ALA A 86 -13.46 -15.96 3.97
C ALA A 86 -11.99 -15.81 4.39
N ARG A 87 -11.09 -16.62 3.81
CA ARG A 87 -9.65 -16.50 4.03
C ARG A 87 -9.12 -15.15 3.53
N TYR A 88 -9.54 -14.71 2.35
CA TYR A 88 -9.14 -13.40 1.81
C TYR A 88 -9.57 -12.26 2.74
N GLU A 89 -10.83 -12.23 3.15
CA GLU A 89 -11.35 -11.22 4.08
C GLU A 89 -10.58 -11.25 5.41
N HIS A 90 -10.31 -12.43 5.95
CA HIS A 90 -9.54 -12.55 7.19
C HIS A 90 -8.08 -12.11 7.06
N MET A 91 -7.44 -12.39 5.92
CA MET A 91 -6.09 -11.88 5.65
C MET A 91 -6.09 -10.35 5.50
N TYR A 92 -7.06 -9.81 4.79
CA TYR A 92 -7.15 -8.38 4.51
C TYR A 92 -7.49 -7.56 5.77
N TRP A 93 -8.52 -7.94 6.53
CA TRP A 93 -8.97 -7.15 7.67
C TRP A 93 -8.21 -7.42 8.97
N VAL A 94 -7.72 -8.65 9.19
CA VAL A 94 -7.10 -9.03 10.46
C VAL A 94 -5.58 -9.07 10.37
N HIS A 95 -5.03 -9.75 9.36
CA HIS A 95 -3.58 -9.90 9.27
C HIS A 95 -2.90 -8.64 8.78
N MET A 96 -3.39 -8.04 7.68
CA MET A 96 -2.79 -6.82 7.12
C MET A 96 -2.75 -5.67 8.13
N ALA A 97 -3.82 -5.50 8.92
CA ALA A 97 -3.92 -4.47 9.95
C ALA A 97 -2.90 -4.64 11.10
N LYS A 98 -2.42 -5.86 11.33
CA LYS A 98 -1.42 -6.17 12.36
C LYS A 98 0.01 -6.21 11.82
N GLU A 99 0.19 -6.75 10.62
CA GLU A 99 1.50 -6.97 10.02
C GLU A 99 2.08 -5.70 9.39
N TYR A 100 1.21 -4.84 8.83
CA TYR A 100 1.62 -3.61 8.16
C TYR A 100 0.78 -2.40 8.63
N PRO A 101 0.74 -2.08 9.94
CA PRO A 101 -0.05 -0.97 10.44
C PRO A 101 0.40 0.36 9.77
N PHE A 102 1.71 0.55 9.66
CA PHE A 102 2.33 1.75 9.09
C PHE A 102 2.11 1.94 7.58
N SER A 103 1.78 0.90 6.81
CA SER A 103 1.63 1.02 5.35
C SER A 103 0.29 1.65 4.92
N SER A 104 -0.64 1.83 5.85
CA SER A 104 -1.97 2.38 5.59
C SER A 104 -1.97 3.90 5.41
N GLN A 105 -0.88 4.59 5.77
CA GLN A 105 -0.81 6.05 5.88
C GLN A 105 -1.94 6.64 6.75
N TYR A 106 -2.48 5.80 7.66
CA TYR A 106 -3.52 6.20 8.59
C TYR A 106 -3.00 7.28 9.54
N GLY A 107 -3.91 8.08 10.08
CA GLY A 107 -3.57 9.15 11.03
C GLY A 107 -3.08 10.44 10.38
N VAL A 108 -2.56 10.42 9.14
CA VAL A 108 -2.04 11.63 8.47
C VAL A 108 -3.12 12.71 8.30
N LYS A 109 -4.37 12.33 8.01
CA LYS A 109 -5.49 13.29 7.95
C LYS A 109 -5.72 14.00 9.29
N GLU A 110 -5.71 13.25 10.39
CA GLU A 110 -5.89 13.79 11.74
C GLU A 110 -4.70 14.66 12.12
N LEU A 111 -3.49 14.21 11.80
CA LEU A 111 -2.24 14.93 12.01
C LEU A 111 -2.27 16.28 11.31
N VAL A 112 -2.53 16.29 10.00
CA VAL A 112 -2.55 17.52 9.21
C VAL A 112 -3.59 18.49 9.74
N LYS A 113 -4.77 18.00 10.15
CA LYS A 113 -5.79 18.84 10.77
C LYS A 113 -5.28 19.48 12.08
N TYR A 114 -4.67 18.69 12.97
CA TYR A 114 -4.10 19.21 14.21
C TYR A 114 -3.01 20.26 13.92
N VAL A 115 -2.15 19.97 12.96
CA VAL A 115 -1.09 20.88 12.52
C VAL A 115 -1.68 22.16 11.95
N GLU A 116 -2.69 22.08 11.08
CA GLU A 116 -3.36 23.26 10.50
C GLU A 116 -3.92 24.20 11.57
N GLU A 117 -4.47 23.65 12.65
CA GLU A 117 -5.04 24.41 13.77
C GLU A 117 -3.97 25.04 14.69
N ASN A 118 -2.75 24.50 14.72
CA ASN A 118 -1.69 24.89 15.68
C ASN A 118 -0.43 25.48 15.06
N GLN A 119 -0.24 25.36 13.75
CA GLN A 119 0.99 25.72 13.02
C GLN A 119 1.43 27.17 13.17
N ASN A 120 0.56 28.10 13.56
CA ASN A 120 0.90 29.52 13.69
C ASN A 120 1.69 29.83 14.97
N LYS A 121 1.80 28.87 15.89
CA LYS A 121 2.56 29.00 17.13
C LYS A 121 4.05 28.66 16.97
N TYR A 122 4.42 28.05 15.86
CA TYR A 122 5.74 27.45 15.64
C TYR A 122 6.36 28.00 14.36
N GLU A 123 7.68 28.12 14.37
CA GLU A 123 8.45 28.58 13.20
C GLU A 123 8.63 27.46 12.17
N LYS A 124 8.74 26.21 12.63
CA LYS A 124 8.95 25.03 11.78
C LYS A 124 8.06 23.87 12.21
N ILE A 125 7.72 23.03 11.23
CA ILE A 125 6.99 21.78 11.44
C ILE A 125 7.83 20.65 10.83
N ILE A 126 8.39 19.80 11.67
CA ILE A 126 9.26 18.70 11.27
C ILE A 126 8.43 17.42 11.32
N VAL A 127 8.35 16.72 10.21
CA VAL A 127 7.52 15.53 10.04
C VAL A 127 8.40 14.36 9.62
N THR A 128 8.28 13.24 10.33
CA THR A 128 8.96 12.00 10.01
C THR A 128 8.63 11.50 8.60
N ASP A 129 9.65 11.06 7.86
CA ASP A 129 9.51 10.40 6.55
C ASP A 129 9.53 8.87 6.66
N ARG A 130 9.44 8.31 7.87
CA ARG A 130 9.40 6.85 8.09
C ARG A 130 8.21 6.16 7.43
N TYR A 131 7.12 6.90 7.19
CA TYR A 131 5.92 6.41 6.50
C TYR A 131 5.86 6.83 5.03
N ASP A 132 7.01 6.79 4.34
CA ASP A 132 7.21 7.08 2.91
C ASP A 132 7.31 8.58 2.58
N GLN A 133 6.46 9.13 1.70
CA GLN A 133 6.51 10.52 1.25
C GLN A 133 5.34 11.33 1.82
N PRO A 134 5.36 11.67 3.13
CA PRO A 134 4.24 12.33 3.82
C PRO A 134 3.90 13.70 3.24
N TYR A 135 4.87 14.36 2.59
CA TYR A 135 4.66 15.69 2.00
C TYR A 135 3.48 15.72 1.02
N ILE A 136 3.26 14.65 0.26
CA ILE A 136 2.15 14.55 -0.71
C ILE A 136 0.80 14.61 0.02
N LEU A 137 0.68 13.89 1.13
CA LEU A 137 -0.53 13.87 1.95
C LEU A 137 -0.73 15.18 2.70
N PHE A 138 0.35 15.82 3.15
CA PHE A 138 0.29 17.15 3.73
C PHE A 138 -0.24 18.18 2.72
N LEU A 139 0.33 18.23 1.51
CA LEU A 139 -0.17 19.11 0.45
C LEU A 139 -1.65 18.86 0.14
N PHE A 140 -2.04 17.59 0.06
CA PHE A 140 -3.43 17.20 -0.21
C PHE A 140 -4.40 17.65 0.89
N TYR A 141 -4.11 17.33 2.16
CA TYR A 141 -5.01 17.63 3.28
C TYR A 141 -5.00 19.11 3.68
N LEU A 142 -3.87 19.81 3.55
CA LEU A 142 -3.79 21.27 3.71
C LEU A 142 -4.46 22.01 2.54
N LYS A 143 -4.78 21.30 1.44
CA LYS A 143 -5.23 21.92 0.18
C LYS A 143 -4.25 23.01 -0.29
N TYR A 144 -2.96 22.74 -0.15
CA TYR A 144 -1.91 23.70 -0.46
C TYR A 144 -1.92 24.04 -1.96
N SER A 145 -1.76 25.31 -2.30
CA SER A 145 -1.85 25.76 -3.70
C SER A 145 -0.74 25.12 -4.55
N PRO A 146 -1.08 24.43 -5.65
CA PRO A 146 -0.08 23.91 -6.57
C PRO A 146 0.80 25.00 -7.20
N GLU A 147 0.26 26.21 -7.36
CA GLU A 147 1.00 27.36 -7.90
C GLU A 147 2.12 27.79 -6.95
N TYR A 148 1.83 27.92 -5.65
CA TYR A 148 2.84 28.24 -4.64
C TYR A 148 3.83 27.10 -4.48
N PHE A 149 3.35 25.85 -4.44
CA PHE A 149 4.22 24.69 -4.25
C PHE A 149 5.25 24.56 -5.37
N GLN A 150 4.86 24.79 -6.62
CA GLN A 150 5.79 24.73 -7.75
C GLN A 150 6.90 25.78 -7.68
N GLN A 151 6.66 26.89 -6.97
CA GLN A 151 7.64 27.97 -6.77
C GLN A 151 8.50 27.75 -5.51
N ASP A 152 7.96 27.10 -4.48
CA ASP A 152 8.54 26.98 -3.15
C ASP A 152 8.63 25.51 -2.70
N HIS A 153 9.53 24.75 -3.33
CA HIS A 153 9.89 23.41 -2.85
C HIS A 153 11.38 23.12 -3.10
N VAL A 154 11.98 22.35 -2.20
CA VAL A 154 13.35 21.85 -2.36
C VAL A 154 13.33 20.36 -2.65
N LEU A 155 13.78 20.02 -3.85
CA LEU A 155 14.02 18.65 -4.28
C LEU A 155 15.33 18.12 -3.72
N THR A 156 15.34 16.84 -3.32
CA THR A 156 16.58 16.12 -3.04
C THR A 156 17.43 16.00 -4.31
N PRO A 157 18.76 15.83 -4.18
CA PRO A 157 19.56 15.30 -5.28
C PRO A 157 18.97 13.97 -5.76
N ARG A 158 19.07 13.71 -7.07
CA ARG A 158 18.62 12.44 -7.63
C ARG A 158 19.43 11.29 -7.04
N ASP A 159 18.74 10.24 -6.63
CA ASP A 159 19.39 9.01 -6.17
C ASP A 159 20.02 8.24 -7.35
N LYS A 160 20.63 7.07 -7.05
CA LYS A 160 21.25 6.19 -8.06
C LYS A 160 20.28 5.66 -9.12
N PHE A 161 18.98 5.80 -8.91
CA PHE A 161 17.92 5.39 -9.82
C PHE A 161 17.24 6.58 -10.50
N GLY A 162 17.71 7.81 -10.26
CA GLY A 162 17.16 9.03 -10.85
C GLY A 162 15.94 9.60 -10.11
N PHE A 163 15.57 9.07 -8.95
CA PHE A 163 14.44 9.55 -8.17
C PHE A 163 14.82 10.73 -7.28
N SER A 164 13.87 11.64 -7.09
CA SER A 164 13.96 12.75 -6.15
C SER A 164 12.66 12.82 -5.37
N THR A 165 12.73 13.33 -4.14
CA THR A 165 11.58 13.66 -3.31
C THR A 165 11.70 15.10 -2.79
N VAL A 166 10.69 15.57 -2.06
CA VAL A 166 10.62 16.93 -1.54
C VAL A 166 10.95 16.91 -0.06
N ARG A 167 11.94 17.72 0.35
CA ARG A 167 12.39 17.80 1.75
C ARG A 167 11.73 18.91 2.53
N ASN A 168 11.29 19.96 1.85
CA ASN A 168 10.57 21.05 2.47
C ASN A 168 9.69 21.78 1.45
N PHE A 169 8.69 22.45 2.01
CA PHE A 169 7.93 23.52 1.38
C PHE A 169 7.42 24.42 2.52
N ASP A 170 7.38 25.74 2.34
CA ASP A 170 6.99 26.67 3.39
C ASP A 170 7.77 26.36 4.71
N LYS A 171 7.09 26.28 5.85
CA LYS A 171 7.66 25.88 7.15
C LYS A 171 7.70 24.37 7.42
N TYR A 172 7.28 23.53 6.48
CA TYR A 172 7.22 22.07 6.65
C TYR A 172 8.53 21.43 6.19
N VAL A 173 9.08 20.53 7.02
CA VAL A 173 10.32 19.80 6.76
C VAL A 173 10.08 18.31 6.94
N PHE A 174 10.49 17.49 5.96
CA PHE A 174 10.26 16.05 5.92
C PHE A 174 11.58 15.27 5.99
N LYS A 175 11.79 14.56 7.10
CA LYS A 175 13.04 13.82 7.39
C LYS A 175 12.82 12.81 8.50
N SER A 176 13.61 11.76 8.55
CA SER A 176 13.67 10.87 9.72
C SER A 176 14.21 11.66 10.91
N ILE A 177 13.66 11.40 12.09
CA ILE A 177 13.97 12.17 13.29
C ILE A 177 15.11 11.48 14.04
N VAL A 178 16.16 12.26 14.33
CA VAL A 178 17.22 11.90 15.25
C VAL A 178 17.09 12.81 16.45
N TRP A 179 16.41 12.33 17.49
CA TRP A 179 15.95 13.17 18.61
C TRP A 179 17.03 14.08 19.21
N ASP A 180 18.18 13.51 19.56
CA ASP A 180 19.29 14.21 20.22
C ASP A 180 19.94 15.30 19.36
N VAL A 181 19.64 15.34 18.05
CA VAL A 181 20.11 16.36 17.11
C VAL A 181 18.99 17.31 16.75
N ASP A 182 17.82 16.78 16.42
CA ASP A 182 16.72 17.56 15.85
C ASP A 182 16.02 18.43 16.87
N GLN A 183 15.88 17.95 18.11
CA GLN A 183 15.30 18.69 19.21
C GLN A 183 16.11 19.97 19.53
N PRO A 184 17.44 19.91 19.80
CA PRO A 184 18.19 21.12 20.12
C PRO A 184 18.39 22.06 18.92
N GLU A 185 18.47 21.55 17.68
CA GLU A 185 18.68 22.38 16.49
C GLU A 185 17.43 23.15 16.03
N ASN A 186 16.24 22.76 16.48
CA ASN A 186 14.98 23.34 16.01
C ASN A 186 14.11 23.86 17.16
N PRO A 187 14.58 24.88 17.92
CA PRO A 187 13.75 25.52 18.95
C PRO A 187 12.49 26.11 18.33
N ASN A 188 11.40 26.19 19.11
CA ASN A 188 10.12 26.75 18.67
C ASN A 188 9.54 26.02 17.44
N SER A 189 9.62 24.69 17.45
CA SER A 189 9.13 23.83 16.37
C SER A 189 8.14 22.77 16.86
N LEU A 190 7.32 22.30 15.93
CA LEU A 190 6.47 21.14 16.13
C LEU A 190 7.16 19.92 15.51
N ILE A 191 7.60 18.98 16.34
CA ILE A 191 8.30 17.76 15.91
C ILE A 191 7.30 16.60 15.91
N ILE A 192 7.15 15.94 14.76
CA ILE A 192 6.17 14.87 14.55
C ILE A 192 6.90 13.60 14.13
N GLY A 193 6.93 12.62 15.03
CA GLY A 193 7.69 11.38 14.86
C GLY A 193 6.91 10.14 15.21
N THR A 194 7.55 8.99 15.06
CA THR A 194 7.04 7.71 15.55
C THR A 194 7.38 7.49 17.02
N ASP A 195 6.72 6.52 17.66
CA ASP A 195 7.04 6.05 19.02
C ASP A 195 8.49 5.55 19.18
N GLU A 196 9.12 5.08 18.10
CA GLU A 196 10.54 4.73 18.09
C GLU A 196 11.49 5.93 17.97
N GLU A 197 11.01 7.09 17.50
CA GLU A 197 11.85 8.27 17.23
C GLU A 197 11.79 9.30 18.36
N ILE A 198 10.72 9.30 19.15
CA ILE A 198 10.47 10.29 20.20
C ILE A 198 10.59 9.61 21.58
N PRO A 199 11.40 10.15 22.50
CA PRO A 199 11.50 9.60 23.85
C PRO A 199 10.26 9.93 24.69
N ASN A 200 9.94 9.05 25.64
CA ASN A 200 8.75 9.18 26.50
C ASN A 200 8.77 10.44 27.39
N GLU A 201 9.94 11.01 27.66
CA GLU A 201 10.13 12.21 28.47
C GLU A 201 9.89 13.51 27.68
N ALA A 202 9.66 13.42 26.36
CA ALA A 202 9.39 14.56 25.51
C ALA A 202 8.05 15.24 25.87
N ASN A 203 7.92 16.52 25.51
CA ASN A 203 6.69 17.29 25.71
C ASN A 203 5.64 16.94 24.64
N ILE A 204 5.07 15.73 24.72
CA ILE A 204 4.08 15.22 23.79
C ILE A 204 2.75 15.96 23.99
N VAL A 205 2.34 16.71 22.97
CA VAL A 205 1.10 17.50 22.96
C VAL A 205 -0.06 16.81 22.25
N LYS A 206 0.22 15.81 21.42
CA LYS A 206 -0.79 15.00 20.73
C LYS A 206 -0.22 13.64 20.33
N GLU A 207 -1.02 12.61 20.56
CA GLU A 207 -0.78 11.26 20.05
C GLU A 207 -1.91 10.89 19.08
N ILE A 208 -1.58 10.12 18.04
CA ILE A 208 -2.51 9.68 17.00
C ILE A 208 -2.48 8.15 16.91
N TYR A 209 -3.63 7.54 17.19
CA TYR A 209 -3.79 6.09 17.23
C TYR A 209 -4.69 5.59 16.09
N GLY A 210 -4.38 4.39 15.59
CA GLY A 210 -5.26 3.65 14.70
C GLY A 210 -6.43 3.00 15.40
N SER A 211 -7.40 2.53 14.61
CA SER A 211 -8.44 1.61 15.08
C SER A 211 -7.90 0.27 15.59
N ASN A 212 -6.64 -0.04 15.28
CA ASN A 212 -5.89 -1.20 15.75
C ASN A 212 -5.02 -0.88 17.00
N GLU A 213 -5.24 0.26 17.66
CA GLU A 213 -4.48 0.74 18.83
C GLU A 213 -2.99 1.02 18.55
N TYR A 214 -2.56 0.92 17.28
CA TYR A 214 -1.20 1.26 16.88
C TYR A 214 -1.00 2.78 16.96
N LYS A 215 0.09 3.22 17.61
CA LYS A 215 0.47 4.62 17.67
C LYS A 215 1.18 5.00 16.38
N TYR A 216 0.57 5.85 15.57
CA TYR A 216 1.14 6.31 14.30
C TYR A 216 2.02 7.52 14.50
N PHE A 217 1.56 8.51 15.26
CA PHE A 217 2.31 9.75 15.40
C PHE A 217 2.31 10.22 16.84
N GLU A 218 3.44 10.74 17.24
CA GLU A 218 3.62 11.57 18.42
C GLU A 218 4.01 12.96 17.96
N VAL A 219 3.34 13.96 18.53
CA VAL A 219 3.56 15.36 18.23
C VAL A 219 4.13 16.02 19.47
N VAL A 220 5.31 16.60 19.34
CA VAL A 220 6.03 17.28 20.41
C VAL A 220 6.11 18.77 20.13
N ALA A 221 5.72 19.57 21.12
CA ALA A 221 5.98 20.99 21.14
C ALA A 221 7.37 21.24 21.74
N ASN A 222 8.30 21.68 20.88
CA ASN A 222 9.69 21.91 21.23
C ASN A 222 10.00 23.37 21.57
#